data_AF-A0A1F7NGU4-F1
#
_entry.id   AF-A0A1F7NGU4-F1
#
_cell.length_a   1.000
_cell.length_b   1.000
_cell.length_c   1.000
_cell.angle_alpha   90.00
_cell.angle_beta   90.00
_cell.angle_gamma   90.00
#
_symmetry.space_group_name_H-M   'P 1'
#
loop_
_entity.id
_entity.type
_entity.pdbx_description
1 polymer ?
#
loop_
_entity_poly.entity_id
_entity_poly.type
_entity_poly.pdbx_seq_one_letter_code
_entity_poly.pdbx_strand_id
1 'polypeptide(L)'
;MRTHEVVHDLTGRPPRFFRPPWGMVNLAVFPTLRRLGTPCVLWSLQPEGLRPVAPHEMASRVLGGIGPGAIVDLHDAEGVPGAPGRLLDALPPMLEGLRAAGYACVPLAELLSPA
;
A
#
# COMPACT_ATOMS: atom_id res chain seq x y z
N MET A 1 -7.83 -7.73 20.01
CA MET A 1 -7.28 -6.97 18.86
C MET A 1 -6.04 -7.71 18.37
N ARG A 2 -6.20 -8.99 17.97
CA ARG A 2 -5.09 -9.96 17.94
C ARG A 2 -3.91 -9.53 17.07
N THR A 3 -4.17 -9.07 15.85
CA THR A 3 -3.10 -8.63 14.94
C THR A 3 -2.36 -7.39 15.45
N HIS A 4 -3.06 -6.44 16.09
CA HIS A 4 -2.40 -5.27 16.66
C HIS A 4 -1.47 -5.66 17.81
N GLU A 5 -1.91 -6.57 18.68
CA GLU A 5 -1.10 -7.09 19.79
C GLU A 5 0.13 -7.83 19.26
N VAL A 6 -0.04 -8.74 18.30
CA VAL A 6 1.08 -9.48 17.69
C VAL A 6 2.10 -8.55 17.02
N VAL A 7 1.65 -7.55 16.25
CA VAL A 7 2.56 -6.59 15.62
C VAL A 7 3.27 -5.73 16.66
N HIS A 8 2.57 -5.30 17.71
CA HIS A 8 3.17 -4.57 18.84
C HIS A 8 4.28 -5.39 19.49
N ASP A 9 4.01 -6.65 19.84
CA ASP A 9 4.96 -7.49 20.56
C ASP A 9 6.19 -7.82 19.71
N LEU A 10 6.03 -7.98 18.39
CA LEU A 10 7.13 -8.27 17.47
C LEU A 10 7.98 -7.04 17.12
N THR A 11 7.41 -5.84 17.11
CA THR A 11 8.08 -4.63 16.60
C THR A 11 8.38 -3.58 17.67
N GLY A 12 7.89 -3.79 18.90
CA GLY A 12 7.99 -2.86 20.03
C GLY A 12 7.10 -1.62 19.90
N ARG A 13 6.19 -1.58 18.92
CA ARG A 13 5.29 -0.45 18.66
C ARG A 13 3.99 -0.89 18.01
N PRO A 14 2.84 -0.27 18.37
CA PRO A 14 1.58 -0.62 17.73
C PRO A 14 1.59 -0.20 16.24
N PRO A 15 0.84 -0.91 15.37
CA PRO A 15 0.68 -0.49 13.99
C PRO A 15 0.04 0.91 13.91
N ARG A 16 0.59 1.78 13.07
CA ARG A 16 0.14 3.18 12.94
C ARG A 16 -1.07 3.37 12.03
N PHE A 17 -1.29 2.44 11.11
CA PHE A 17 -2.33 2.53 10.08
C PHE A 17 -3.05 1.19 9.96
N PHE A 18 -4.31 1.26 9.52
CA PHE A 18 -5.12 0.09 9.21
C PHE A 18 -5.54 0.16 7.75
N ARG A 19 -5.36 -0.95 7.02
CA ARG A 19 -5.96 -1.14 5.69
C ARG A 19 -6.90 -2.35 5.79
N PRO A 20 -8.20 -2.18 5.49
CA PRO A 20 -9.14 -3.28 5.48
C PRO A 20 -8.80 -4.24 4.33
N PRO A 21 -8.93 -5.56 4.54
CA PRO A 21 -8.87 -6.52 3.45
C PRO A 21 -9.81 -6.11 2.33
N TRP A 22 -9.33 -6.16 1.08
CA TRP A 22 -10.12 -5.86 -0.12
C TRP A 22 -10.71 -4.44 -0.17
N GLY A 23 -10.26 -3.51 0.70
CA GLY A 23 -10.86 -2.18 0.80
C GLY A 23 -12.24 -2.18 1.48
N MET A 24 -12.71 -3.32 2.00
CA MET A 24 -14.07 -3.47 2.50
C MET A 24 -14.20 -2.86 3.90
N VAL A 25 -14.90 -1.72 3.99
CA VAL A 25 -15.22 -1.03 5.24
C VAL A 25 -16.71 -1.06 5.53
N ASN A 26 -17.06 -1.03 6.82
CA ASN A 26 -18.39 -0.71 7.29
C ASN A 26 -18.32 0.29 8.45
N LEU A 27 -19.46 0.88 8.82
CA LEU A 27 -19.51 1.91 9.86
C LEU A 27 -19.04 1.40 11.24
N ALA A 28 -19.16 0.10 11.51
CA ALA A 28 -18.78 -0.50 12.78
C ALA A 28 -17.26 -0.57 13.00
N VAL A 29 -16.45 -0.45 11.94
CA VAL A 29 -14.98 -0.43 12.05
C VAL A 29 -14.47 0.87 12.68
N PHE A 30 -15.10 2.02 12.38
CA PHE A 30 -14.55 3.32 12.77
C PHE A 30 -14.48 3.58 14.29
N PRO A 31 -15.47 3.20 15.12
CA PRO A 31 -15.34 3.33 16.58
C PRO A 31 -14.13 2.59 17.14
N THR A 32 -13.85 1.38 16.62
CA THR A 32 -12.71 0.57 17.02
C THR A 32 -11.40 1.24 16.63
N LEU A 33 -11.27 1.67 15.37
CA LEU A 33 -10.07 2.36 14.88
C LEU A 33 -9.80 3.67 15.61
N ARG A 34 -10.85 4.44 15.95
CA ARG A 34 -10.74 5.66 16.76
C ARG A 34 -10.22 5.36 18.16
N ARG A 35 -10.72 4.32 18.81
CA ARG A 35 -10.26 3.90 20.15
C ARG A 35 -8.79 3.50 20.16
N LEU A 36 -8.28 2.99 19.04
CA LEU A 36 -6.89 2.54 18.89
C LEU A 36 -5.95 3.65 18.41
N GLY A 37 -6.49 4.78 17.93
CA GLY A 37 -5.69 5.81 17.27
C GLY A 37 -5.11 5.34 15.92
N THR A 38 -5.73 4.35 15.26
CA THR A 38 -5.22 3.73 14.03
C THR A 38 -6.08 4.17 12.84
N PRO A 39 -5.75 5.25 12.11
CA PRO A 39 -6.53 5.67 10.95
C PRO A 39 -6.60 4.61 9.85
N CYS A 40 -7.76 4.54 9.20
CA CYS A 40 -7.98 3.71 8.03
C CYS A 40 -7.39 4.38 6.78
N VAL A 41 -6.53 3.68 6.04
CA VAL A 41 -5.91 4.20 4.80
C VAL A 41 -6.05 3.20 3.66
N LEU A 42 -6.61 3.68 2.55
CA LEU A 42 -6.79 2.92 1.32
C LEU A 42 -5.62 3.20 0.35
N TRP A 43 -5.90 3.14 -0.95
CA TRP A 43 -4.97 3.38 -2.03
C TRP A 43 -5.68 4.13 -3.16
N SER A 44 -4.90 4.77 -4.03
CA SER A 44 -5.40 5.44 -5.23
C SER A 44 -5.15 4.62 -6.50
N LEU A 45 -4.14 3.75 -6.49
CA LEU A 45 -3.75 2.91 -7.63
C LEU A 45 -3.44 1.49 -7.17
N GLN A 46 -3.84 0.49 -7.94
CA GLN A 46 -3.51 -0.92 -7.74
C GLN A 46 -3.25 -1.55 -9.12
N PRO A 47 -1.97 -1.69 -9.55
CA PRO A 47 -1.64 -2.09 -10.91
C PRO A 47 -2.00 -3.55 -11.21
N GLU A 48 -2.01 -4.45 -10.22
CA GLU A 48 -2.31 -5.88 -10.39
C GLU A 48 -3.80 -6.17 -10.55
N GLY A 49 -4.68 -5.41 -9.89
CA GLY A 49 -6.11 -5.74 -9.81
C GLY A 49 -6.35 -7.14 -9.26
N LEU A 50 -7.25 -7.92 -9.89
CA LEU A 50 -7.61 -9.29 -9.49
C LEU A 50 -6.89 -10.40 -10.29
N ARG A 51 -5.94 -10.06 -11.17
CA ARG A 51 -5.30 -11.03 -12.08
C ARG A 51 -3.78 -10.81 -12.15
N PRO A 52 -2.99 -11.81 -12.55
CA PRO A 52 -1.58 -11.59 -12.85
C PRO A 52 -1.41 -10.55 -13.95
N VAL A 53 -0.49 -9.63 -13.72
CA VAL A 53 -0.04 -8.61 -14.65
C VAL A 53 1.46 -8.75 -14.82
N ALA A 54 1.95 -8.56 -16.04
CA ALA A 54 3.37 -8.62 -16.32
C ALA A 54 4.12 -7.48 -15.59
N PRO A 55 5.36 -7.69 -15.13
CA PRO A 55 6.09 -6.67 -14.36
C PRO A 55 6.20 -5.30 -15.06
N HIS A 56 6.48 -5.30 -16.36
CA HIS A 56 6.57 -4.07 -17.16
C HIS A 56 5.22 -3.35 -17.29
N GLU A 57 4.11 -4.10 -17.37
CA GLU A 57 2.76 -3.52 -17.36
C GLU A 57 2.43 -2.89 -16.01
N MET A 58 2.86 -3.51 -14.90
CA MET A 58 2.66 -2.92 -13.56
C MET A 58 3.34 -1.56 -13.46
N ALA A 59 4.60 -1.48 -13.88
CA ALA A 59 5.34 -0.21 -13.92
C ALA A 59 4.65 0.83 -14.82
N SER A 60 4.24 0.43 -16.03
CA SER A 60 3.55 1.32 -16.98
C SER A 60 2.23 1.87 -16.42
N ARG A 61 1.42 1.02 -15.77
CA ARG A 61 0.15 1.44 -15.14
C ARG A 61 0.37 2.42 -13.99
N VAL A 62 1.42 2.21 -13.19
CA VAL A 62 1.77 3.16 -12.12
C VAL A 62 2.20 4.48 -12.73
N LEU A 63 3.15 4.48 -13.67
CA LEU A 63 3.68 5.70 -14.28
C LEU A 63 2.62 6.50 -15.05
N GLY A 64 1.67 5.83 -15.69
CA GLY A 64 0.56 6.46 -16.40
C GLY A 64 -0.58 6.96 -15.50
N GLY A 65 -0.71 6.42 -14.29
CA GLY A 65 -1.80 6.75 -13.36
C GLY A 65 -1.40 7.61 -12.17
N ILE A 66 -0.10 7.83 -11.94
CA ILE A 66 0.41 8.53 -10.76
C ILE A 66 0.10 10.03 -10.80
N GLY A 67 -0.20 10.59 -9.64
CA GLY A 67 -0.26 12.02 -9.38
C GLY A 67 0.29 12.35 -7.98
N PRO A 68 0.50 13.63 -7.64
CA PRO A 68 0.97 14.02 -6.32
C PRO A 68 0.09 13.44 -5.20
N GLY A 69 0.72 12.77 -4.25
CA GLY A 69 0.06 12.15 -3.10
C GLY A 69 -0.64 10.81 -3.36
N ALA A 70 -0.41 10.19 -4.53
CA ALA A 70 -0.91 8.86 -4.82
C ALA A 70 -0.33 7.80 -3.86
N ILE A 71 -1.18 6.84 -3.47
CA ILE A 71 -0.81 5.66 -2.69
C ILE A 71 -0.99 4.45 -3.61
N VAL A 72 0.11 3.76 -3.91
CA VAL A 72 0.11 2.56 -4.76
C VAL A 72 0.02 1.32 -3.87
N ASP A 73 -0.97 0.47 -4.12
CA ASP A 73 -1.14 -0.83 -3.48
C ASP A 73 -0.46 -1.91 -4.30
N LEU A 74 0.52 -2.59 -3.71
CA LEU A 74 1.34 -3.62 -4.33
C LEU A 74 1.33 -4.86 -3.43
N HIS A 75 1.30 -6.05 -4.04
CA HIS A 75 1.19 -7.30 -3.29
C HIS A 75 2.40 -8.21 -3.52
N ASP A 76 3.09 -8.56 -2.44
CA ASP A 76 4.22 -9.50 -2.42
C ASP A 76 3.79 -10.94 -2.05
N ALA A 77 2.56 -11.13 -1.58
CA ALA A 77 1.99 -12.42 -1.23
C ALA A 77 0.46 -12.42 -1.38
N GLU A 78 -0.08 -13.62 -1.62
CA GLU A 78 -1.51 -13.89 -1.81
C GLU A 78 -2.16 -13.06 -2.95
N GLY A 79 -3.35 -13.46 -3.42
CA GLY A 79 -4.05 -12.81 -4.55
C GLY A 79 -3.68 -13.34 -5.94
N VAL A 80 -2.40 -13.64 -6.23
CA VAL A 80 -1.98 -14.19 -7.53
C VAL A 80 -0.71 -15.06 -7.45
N PRO A 81 -0.63 -16.24 -8.11
CA PRO A 81 0.60 -17.05 -8.15
C PRO A 81 1.84 -16.27 -8.63
N GLY A 82 2.98 -16.49 -7.96
CA GLY A 82 4.26 -15.83 -8.29
C GLY A 82 4.31 -14.32 -8.01
N ALA A 83 3.42 -13.80 -7.15
CA ALA A 83 3.39 -12.37 -6.78
C ALA A 83 4.75 -11.80 -6.33
N PRO A 84 5.52 -12.43 -5.43
CA PRO A 84 6.77 -11.83 -4.96
C PRO A 84 7.79 -11.65 -6.09
N GLY A 85 7.98 -12.66 -6.95
CA GLY A 85 8.90 -12.55 -8.09
C GLY A 85 8.50 -11.47 -9.09
N ARG A 86 7.21 -11.41 -9.45
CA ARG A 86 6.70 -10.39 -10.38
C ARG A 86 6.84 -8.97 -9.81
N LEU A 87 6.59 -8.80 -8.51
CA LEU A 87 6.76 -7.51 -7.87
C LEU A 87 8.24 -7.10 -7.85
N LEU A 88 9.15 -8.02 -7.53
CA LEU A 88 10.59 -7.76 -7.56
C LEU A 88 11.06 -7.33 -8.97
N ASP A 89 10.53 -7.94 -10.02
CA ASP A 89 10.84 -7.55 -11.41
C ASP A 89 10.23 -6.18 -11.80
N ALA A 90 9.10 -5.80 -11.19
CA ALA A 90 8.39 -4.56 -11.50
C ALA A 90 8.97 -3.34 -10.77
N LEU A 91 9.52 -3.53 -9.58
CA LEU A 91 9.98 -2.47 -8.70
C LEU A 91 11.10 -1.60 -9.31
N PRO A 92 12.20 -2.15 -9.89
CA PRO A 92 13.27 -1.32 -10.44
C PRO A 92 12.79 -0.32 -11.52
N PRO A 93 12.15 -0.74 -12.63
CA PRO A 93 11.70 0.21 -13.65
C PRO A 93 10.61 1.16 -13.14
N MET A 94 9.77 0.72 -12.20
CA MET A 94 8.74 1.57 -11.59
C MET A 94 9.37 2.70 -10.76
N LEU A 95 10.33 2.37 -9.89
CA LEU A 95 11.00 3.36 -9.03
C LEU A 95 11.88 4.31 -9.85
N GLU A 96 12.58 3.81 -10.86
CA GLU A 96 13.36 4.64 -11.79
C GLU A 96 12.46 5.63 -12.54
N GLY A 97 11.34 5.16 -13.10
CA GLY A 97 10.39 6.01 -13.80
C GLY A 97 9.75 7.07 -12.89
N LEU A 98 9.40 6.71 -11.65
CA LEU A 98 8.84 7.66 -10.67
C LEU A 98 9.84 8.77 -10.35
N ARG A 99 11.11 8.42 -10.12
CA ARG A 99 12.18 9.40 -9.87
C ARG A 99 12.42 10.29 -11.08
N ALA A 100 12.46 9.72 -12.29
CA ALA A 100 12.63 10.48 -13.53
C ALA A 100 11.48 11.48 -13.77
N ALA A 101 10.26 11.13 -13.33
CA ALA A 101 9.09 12.00 -13.36
C ALA A 101 9.03 13.01 -12.19
N GLY A 102 10.04 13.06 -11.32
CA GLY A 102 10.13 14.03 -10.22
C GLY A 102 9.39 13.62 -8.94
N TYR A 103 8.93 12.37 -8.82
CA TYR A 103 8.27 11.88 -7.62
C TYR A 103 9.28 11.31 -6.61
N ALA A 104 8.96 11.47 -5.33
CA ALA A 104 9.60 10.78 -4.23
C ALA A 104 8.66 9.73 -3.64
N CYS A 105 9.18 8.54 -3.35
CA CYS A 105 8.46 7.51 -2.60
C CYS A 105 8.77 7.69 -1.12
N VAL A 106 7.75 8.05 -0.34
CA VAL A 106 7.87 8.38 1.09
C VAL A 106 7.03 7.45 1.95
N PRO A 107 7.38 7.26 3.24
CA PRO A 107 6.51 6.55 4.17
C PRO A 107 5.14 7.23 4.29
N LEU A 108 4.10 6.44 4.52
CA LEU A 108 2.73 6.97 4.63
C LEU A 108 2.56 8.04 5.73
N ALA A 109 3.34 7.93 6.81
CA ALA A 109 3.33 8.94 7.87
C ALA A 109 3.81 10.31 7.41
N GLU A 110 4.76 10.37 6.48
CA GLU A 110 5.24 11.61 5.89
C GLU A 110 4.19 12.17 4.92
N LEU A 111 3.64 11.32 4.05
CA LEU A 111 2.61 11.72 3.09
C LEU A 111 1.36 12.32 3.75
N LEU A 112 0.93 11.76 4.89
CA LEU A 112 -0.28 12.19 5.60
C LEU A 112 -0.01 13.23 6.69
N SER A 113 1.24 13.65 6.88
CA SER A 113 1.54 14.71 7.85
C SER A 113 0.92 16.04 7.37
N PRO A 114 0.27 16.82 8.26
CA PRO A 114 -0.12 18.19 7.93
C PRO A 114 1.12 18.98 7.50
N ALA A 115 0.96 19.84 6.50
CA ALA A 115 1.96 20.85 6.14
C ALA A 115 2.08 21.90 7.25
#